data_AF-A0A166SAZ5-F1
#
_entry.id   AF-A0A166SAZ5-F1
#
_cell.length_a   1.000
_cell.length_b   1.000
_cell.length_c   1.000
_cell.angle_alpha   90.00
_cell.angle_beta   90.00
_cell.angle_gamma   90.00
#
_symmetry.space_group_name_H-M   'P 1'
#
loop_
_entity.id
_entity.type
_entity.pdbx_description
1 polymer ?
#
loop_
_entity_poly.entity_id
_entity_poly.type
_entity_poly.pdbx_seq_one_letter_code
_entity_poly.pdbx_strand_id
1 'polypeptide(L)'
;MFGEFLDEGSSAYLSRNYRYVFKPTEVEELSTAWRNRTFEQFASEIALTAFDLKPSQFGAKDPTFFLFDPNSNYDLIDFWNLRAQALGRVHPVPVGFWLETKEELAKLAERYHRPASGNRFARNATLELARTISSEEMVHNIQADTSGWKPGIISIKNWRDRVWQGHSSNRSSIGVEVSRPYAVEQSKIIKQDDDKYFRFDTLDPEFGDDAGHSHNDYSWVNVLTVSDNHHHYGLATTLPFNVDRNLRWRFSFDDKTIVNSEGWCFPQRYLGSGETLEKNPAIHYFSKYFEAAGFSTVQSEAGRIAQQMFSSLSREASALHAVGIFGSAERLKFVNKYAMGQRIRTSGDEVKEESFPTRSISLTDLDKHVKVVGWEGVTRKSLVSRLIAYNVLQLGVEVKCPHCFSVNWYDLEAIKYDLKCELCRQDFEFPQDDIDRRSGNWKYRLIGPFATPDYARGSYASLLTAELPPENRTLT
;
A
#
# COMPACT_ATOMS: atom_id res chain seq x y z
N MET A 1 10.80 -13.38 7.93
CA MET A 1 10.13 -12.14 7.50
C MET A 1 11.08 -10.98 7.60
N PHE A 2 11.05 -10.05 6.64
CA PHE A 2 11.63 -8.72 6.79
C PHE A 2 10.50 -7.74 7.12
N GLY A 3 10.70 -6.84 8.08
CA GLY A 3 9.77 -5.75 8.40
C GLY A 3 8.51 -6.10 9.20
N GLU A 4 8.21 -7.39 9.37
CA GLU A 4 7.12 -7.83 10.23
C GLU A 4 7.53 -7.78 11.72
N PHE A 5 6.61 -7.37 12.60
CA PHE A 5 6.76 -7.48 14.04
C PHE A 5 6.26 -8.85 14.51
N LEU A 6 6.97 -9.48 15.45
CA LEU A 6 6.58 -10.78 16.01
C LEU A 6 5.19 -10.67 16.67
N ASP A 7 4.21 -11.37 16.10
CA ASP A 7 2.93 -11.61 16.77
C ASP A 7 3.08 -12.71 17.84
N GLU A 8 2.06 -12.88 18.68
CA GLU A 8 2.06 -13.89 19.74
C GLU A 8 2.18 -15.33 19.17
N GLY A 9 1.60 -15.59 17.99
CA GLY A 9 1.66 -16.88 17.32
C GLY A 9 3.07 -17.25 16.84
N SER A 10 3.72 -16.34 16.13
CA SER A 10 5.10 -16.52 15.64
C SER A 10 6.09 -16.64 16.78
N SER A 11 5.94 -15.80 17.82
CA SER A 11 6.76 -15.86 19.03
C SER A 11 6.62 -17.21 19.74
N ALA A 12 5.40 -17.72 19.92
CA ALA A 12 5.14 -19.03 20.53
C ALA A 12 5.65 -20.21 19.67
N TYR A 13 5.69 -20.07 18.34
CA TYR A 13 6.31 -21.06 17.45
C TYR A 13 7.83 -21.07 17.61
N LEU A 14 8.49 -19.90 17.58
CA LEU A 14 9.94 -19.78 17.75
C LEU A 14 10.40 -20.28 19.13
N SER A 15 9.75 -19.85 20.22
CA SER A 15 10.07 -20.30 21.58
C SER A 15 9.96 -21.82 21.75
N ARG A 16 8.94 -22.44 21.16
CA ARG A 16 8.74 -23.90 21.20
C ARG A 16 9.82 -24.67 20.48
N ASN A 17 10.19 -24.22 19.27
CA ASN A 17 11.25 -24.83 18.49
C ASN A 17 12.62 -24.63 19.15
N TYR A 18 12.87 -23.45 19.71
CA TYR A 18 14.09 -23.16 20.47
C TYR A 18 14.23 -24.10 21.67
N ARG A 19 13.18 -24.21 22.50
CA ARG A 19 13.14 -25.15 23.64
C ARG A 19 13.34 -26.61 23.22
N TYR A 20 12.74 -27.03 22.10
CA TYR A 20 12.86 -28.40 21.59
C TYR A 20 14.29 -28.73 21.09
N VAL A 21 14.88 -27.84 20.28
CA VAL A 21 16.19 -28.06 19.64
C VAL A 21 17.34 -27.87 20.62
N PHE A 22 17.35 -26.75 21.35
CA PHE A 22 18.51 -26.34 22.16
C PHE A 22 18.41 -26.75 23.63
N LYS A 23 17.22 -27.12 24.12
CA LYS A 23 16.95 -27.51 25.52
C LYS A 23 17.61 -26.53 26.52
N PRO A 24 17.28 -25.23 26.42
CA PRO A 24 17.96 -24.19 27.17
C PRO A 24 17.78 -24.37 28.68
N THR A 25 18.80 -24.01 29.45
CA THR A 25 18.66 -23.82 30.90
C THR A 25 17.87 -22.54 31.14
N GLU A 26 16.70 -22.64 31.77
CA GLU A 26 15.93 -21.48 32.20
C GLU A 26 16.60 -20.89 33.46
N VAL A 27 16.79 -19.57 33.47
CA VAL A 27 17.44 -18.83 34.57
C VAL A 27 16.51 -17.69 34.96
N GLU A 28 15.95 -17.74 36.16
CA GLU A 28 15.00 -16.73 36.65
C GLU A 28 15.70 -15.41 37.02
N GLU A 29 16.96 -15.46 37.44
CA GLU A 29 17.70 -14.30 37.95
C GLU A 29 18.50 -13.60 36.83
N LEU A 30 18.20 -12.33 36.58
CA LEU A 30 18.80 -11.54 35.49
C LEU A 30 20.31 -11.35 35.63
N SER A 31 20.82 -11.19 36.85
CA SER A 31 22.26 -11.07 37.18
C SER A 31 23.03 -12.33 36.76
N THR A 32 22.52 -13.50 37.15
CA THR A 32 23.07 -14.81 36.81
C THR A 32 22.98 -15.08 35.30
N ALA A 33 21.82 -14.82 34.67
CA ALA A 33 21.67 -14.94 33.22
C ALA A 33 22.64 -14.03 32.44
N TRP A 34 22.86 -12.81 32.94
CA TRP A 34 23.80 -11.85 32.38
C TRP A 34 25.27 -12.30 32.54
N ARG A 35 25.66 -12.80 33.72
CA ARG A 35 27.01 -13.35 33.98
C ARG A 35 27.31 -14.52 33.06
N ASN A 36 26.40 -15.49 32.98
CA ASN A 36 26.58 -16.70 32.18
C ASN A 36 26.78 -16.36 30.68
N ARG A 37 25.98 -15.42 30.16
CA ARG A 37 26.13 -14.91 28.79
C ARG A 37 27.44 -14.14 28.56
N THR A 38 27.87 -13.35 29.55
CA THR A 38 29.01 -12.42 29.41
C THR A 38 30.37 -13.11 29.62
N PHE A 39 30.44 -14.07 30.54
CA PHE A 39 31.69 -14.70 30.97
C PHE A 39 31.80 -16.19 30.65
N GLU A 40 30.69 -16.94 30.65
CA GLU A 40 30.68 -18.41 30.60
C GLU A 40 30.32 -19.00 29.23
N GLN A 41 30.33 -18.19 28.17
CA GLN A 41 30.06 -18.58 26.77
C GLN A 41 28.64 -19.11 26.48
N PHE A 42 27.65 -18.84 27.34
CA PHE A 42 26.26 -19.22 27.05
C PHE A 42 25.70 -18.43 25.86
N ALA A 43 25.16 -19.15 24.87
CA ALA A 43 24.45 -18.55 23.74
C ALA A 43 22.99 -18.24 24.14
N SER A 44 22.56 -17.00 23.92
CA SER A 44 21.15 -16.59 23.99
C SER A 44 20.42 -16.88 22.68
N GLU A 45 19.08 -16.96 22.71
CA GLU A 45 18.21 -17.02 21.51
C GLU A 45 18.64 -16.04 20.41
N ILE A 46 18.83 -14.76 20.78
CA ILE A 46 19.27 -13.66 19.90
C ILE A 46 20.66 -13.89 19.27
N ALA A 47 21.52 -14.68 19.91
CA ALA A 47 22.84 -15.01 19.37
C ALA A 47 22.76 -16.10 18.30
N LEU A 48 21.77 -17.00 18.39
CA LEU A 48 21.51 -18.06 17.41
C LEU A 48 20.71 -17.53 16.21
N THR A 49 19.81 -16.56 16.39
CA THR A 49 19.19 -15.86 15.26
C THR A 49 20.15 -14.94 14.48
N ALA A 50 21.35 -14.70 15.02
CA ALA A 50 22.45 -14.02 14.34
C ALA A 50 23.44 -15.00 13.65
N PHE A 51 23.10 -16.29 13.57
CA PHE A 51 23.92 -17.28 12.85
C PHE A 51 24.05 -16.90 11.36
N ASP A 52 25.27 -17.03 10.83
CA ASP A 52 25.73 -16.59 9.49
C ASP A 52 25.57 -15.09 9.15
N LEU A 53 24.99 -14.27 10.04
CA LEU A 53 25.03 -12.81 9.89
C LEU A 53 26.46 -12.31 10.12
N LYS A 54 27.11 -11.86 9.04
CA LYS A 54 28.44 -11.25 9.09
C LYS A 54 28.29 -9.73 9.25
N PRO A 55 28.56 -9.15 10.44
CA PRO A 55 28.60 -7.70 10.57
C PRO A 55 29.74 -7.14 9.70
N SER A 56 29.52 -6.01 9.03
CA SER A 56 30.60 -5.23 8.41
C SER A 56 31.60 -4.83 9.51
N GLN A 57 32.87 -5.23 9.39
CA GLN A 57 33.91 -5.02 10.42
C GLN A 57 34.92 -3.95 10.01
N PHE A 58 34.51 -2.68 10.05
CA PHE A 58 35.39 -1.52 9.83
C PHE A 58 35.68 -0.70 11.11
N GLY A 59 36.10 -1.36 12.20
CA GLY A 59 36.51 -0.65 13.42
C GLY A 59 37.39 -1.43 14.39
N ALA A 60 37.65 -0.82 15.55
CA ALA A 60 38.55 -1.37 16.57
C ALA A 60 37.98 -2.63 17.23
N LYS A 61 38.83 -3.66 17.38
CA LYS A 61 38.43 -4.99 17.89
C LYS A 61 38.39 -5.10 19.42
N ASP A 62 38.46 -3.97 20.10
CA ASP A 62 38.63 -3.92 21.55
C ASP A 62 37.26 -3.90 22.26
N PRO A 63 37.14 -4.53 23.44
CA PRO A 63 35.85 -4.64 24.13
C PRO A 63 35.47 -3.31 24.81
N THR A 64 34.18 -2.97 24.72
CA THR A 64 33.61 -1.84 25.45
C THR A 64 32.64 -2.36 26.50
N PHE A 65 32.92 -2.10 27.78
CA PHE A 65 31.97 -2.25 28.87
C PHE A 65 31.14 -0.98 28.95
N PHE A 66 29.84 -1.07 28.69
CA PHE A 66 28.93 0.07 28.77
C PHE A 66 28.16 0.01 30.10
N LEU A 67 28.54 0.85 31.07
CA LEU A 67 27.90 0.91 32.38
C LEU A 67 26.67 1.82 32.30
N PHE A 68 25.47 1.30 32.63
CA PHE A 68 24.19 1.98 32.34
C PHE A 68 23.07 1.66 33.35
N ASP A 69 22.07 2.54 33.48
CA ASP A 69 20.83 2.23 34.21
C ASP A 69 19.83 1.52 33.28
N PRO A 70 19.46 0.24 33.55
CA PRO A 70 18.50 -0.49 32.72
C PRO A 70 17.08 0.08 32.75
N ASN A 71 16.75 0.95 33.71
CA ASN A 71 15.44 1.61 33.79
C ASN A 71 15.39 2.94 33.01
N SER A 72 16.54 3.43 32.52
CA SER A 72 16.62 4.68 31.77
C SER A 72 16.48 4.44 30.26
N ASN A 73 15.37 4.93 29.69
CA ASN A 73 15.15 4.89 28.24
C ASN A 73 16.29 5.57 27.45
N TYR A 74 16.89 6.63 27.99
CA TYR A 74 18.03 7.31 27.36
C TYR A 74 19.27 6.42 27.30
N ASP A 75 19.54 5.69 28.38
CA ASP A 75 20.69 4.79 28.47
C ASP A 75 20.49 3.55 27.59
N LEU A 76 19.26 3.06 27.45
CA LEU A 76 18.91 1.99 26.50
C LEU A 76 19.09 2.43 25.05
N ILE A 77 18.61 3.63 24.68
CA ILE A 77 18.84 4.22 23.35
C ILE A 77 20.35 4.38 23.09
N ASP A 78 21.09 4.87 24.08
CA ASP A 78 22.53 5.03 24.02
C ASP A 78 23.29 3.70 23.87
N PHE A 79 22.84 2.62 24.53
CA PHE A 79 23.36 1.27 24.32
C PHE A 79 23.12 0.77 22.90
N TRP A 80 21.92 0.98 22.34
CA TRP A 80 21.60 0.60 20.97
C TRP A 80 22.40 1.41 19.95
N ASN A 81 22.55 2.72 20.17
CA ASN A 81 23.42 3.57 19.38
C ASN A 81 24.87 3.08 19.44
N LEU A 82 25.41 2.78 20.63
CA LEU A 82 26.76 2.22 20.76
C LEU A 82 26.90 0.86 20.09
N ARG A 83 25.87 0.01 20.09
CA ARG A 83 25.89 -1.26 19.33
C ARG A 83 25.79 -1.08 17.81
N ALA A 84 25.21 0.02 17.33
CA ALA A 84 25.20 0.38 15.92
C ALA A 84 26.51 1.07 15.48
N GLN A 85 27.15 1.84 16.37
CA GLN A 85 28.43 2.51 16.12
C GLN A 85 29.63 1.59 16.25
N ALA A 86 29.69 0.82 17.33
CA ALA A 86 30.87 0.06 17.70
C ALA A 86 30.94 -1.19 16.85
N LEU A 87 31.89 -1.20 15.91
CA LEU A 87 32.23 -2.34 15.06
C LEU A 87 33.05 -3.40 15.86
N GLY A 88 32.66 -3.62 17.12
CA GLY A 88 33.37 -4.35 18.17
C GLY A 88 32.43 -4.91 19.25
N ARG A 89 33.00 -5.46 20.33
CA ARG A 89 32.24 -6.19 21.38
C ARG A 89 31.76 -5.24 22.49
N VAL A 90 30.54 -4.72 22.36
CA VAL A 90 29.88 -3.97 23.45
C VAL A 90 29.22 -4.94 24.43
N HIS A 91 29.66 -4.89 25.68
CA HIS A 91 29.11 -5.63 26.81
C HIS A 91 28.28 -4.64 27.66
N PRO A 92 26.94 -4.76 27.70
CA PRO A 92 26.12 -3.97 28.61
C PRO A 92 26.44 -4.37 30.05
N VAL A 93 26.60 -3.42 30.97
CA VAL A 93 26.79 -3.65 32.40
C VAL A 93 25.75 -2.83 33.16
N PRO A 94 24.67 -3.42 33.69
CA PRO A 94 23.74 -2.71 34.56
C PRO A 94 24.46 -2.17 35.80
N VAL A 95 24.22 -0.90 36.14
CA VAL A 95 24.95 -0.21 37.23
C VAL A 95 24.84 -0.93 38.58
N GLY A 96 23.68 -1.53 38.87
CA GLY A 96 23.47 -2.32 40.08
C GLY A 96 24.36 -3.57 40.18
N PHE A 97 24.90 -4.07 39.07
CA PHE A 97 25.79 -5.25 39.06
C PHE A 97 27.28 -4.88 39.19
N TRP A 98 27.64 -3.58 39.21
CA TRP A 98 29.04 -3.14 39.17
C TRP A 98 29.90 -3.72 40.30
N LEU A 99 29.45 -3.58 41.56
CA LEU A 99 30.23 -3.98 42.73
C LEU A 99 30.54 -5.48 42.75
N GLU A 100 29.63 -6.31 42.26
CA GLU A 100 29.74 -7.77 42.24
C GLU A 100 30.54 -8.32 41.06
N THR A 101 30.67 -7.53 39.98
CA THR A 101 31.20 -7.99 38.69
C THR A 101 32.50 -7.30 38.27
N LYS A 102 32.90 -6.21 38.94
CA LYS A 102 34.11 -5.43 38.62
C LYS A 102 35.39 -6.28 38.53
N GLU A 103 35.56 -7.28 39.38
CA GLU A 103 36.72 -8.20 39.31
C GLU A 103 36.69 -9.14 38.09
N GLU A 104 35.51 -9.58 37.67
CA GLU A 104 35.33 -10.42 36.46
C GLU A 104 35.54 -9.59 35.19
N LEU A 105 35.08 -8.34 35.19
CA LEU A 105 35.35 -7.35 34.14
C LEU A 105 36.85 -7.03 34.06
N ALA A 106 37.58 -6.92 35.17
CA ALA A 106 39.03 -6.77 35.19
C ALA A 106 39.73 -7.98 34.53
N LYS A 107 39.40 -9.22 34.96
CA LYS A 107 39.91 -10.47 34.36
C LYS A 107 39.56 -10.60 32.88
N LEU A 108 38.44 -10.02 32.43
CA LEU A 108 38.08 -9.97 31.01
C LEU A 108 38.91 -8.92 30.26
N ALA A 109 39.08 -7.71 30.80
CA ALA A 109 39.93 -6.65 30.24
C ALA A 109 41.38 -7.12 30.06
N GLU A 110 41.96 -7.81 31.06
CA GLU A 110 43.32 -8.36 30.98
C GLU A 110 43.49 -9.38 29.85
N ARG A 111 42.47 -10.22 29.57
CA ARG A 111 42.50 -11.18 28.47
C ARG A 111 42.61 -10.52 27.09
N TYR A 112 41.97 -9.36 26.91
CA TYR A 112 42.04 -8.56 25.68
C TYR A 112 43.25 -7.62 25.64
N HIS A 113 43.77 -7.20 26.79
CA HIS A 113 44.89 -6.26 26.86
C HIS A 113 46.12 -6.77 26.11
N ARG A 114 46.67 -5.94 25.22
CA ARG A 114 47.94 -6.18 24.55
C ARG A 114 48.76 -4.89 24.64
N PRO A 115 49.90 -4.86 25.35
CA PRO A 115 50.73 -3.67 25.42
C PRO A 115 51.28 -3.32 24.03
N ALA A 116 51.47 -2.03 23.77
CA ALA A 116 52.08 -1.55 22.54
C ALA A 116 53.48 -2.17 22.35
N SER A 117 53.77 -2.64 21.14
CA SER A 117 55.05 -3.27 20.81
C SER A 117 55.42 -2.96 19.36
N GLY A 118 56.53 -2.23 19.18
CA GLY A 118 56.92 -1.70 17.86
C GLY A 118 55.81 -0.89 17.20
N ASN A 119 55.51 -1.19 15.93
CA ASN A 119 54.46 -0.53 15.15
C ASN A 119 53.02 -0.99 15.47
N ARG A 120 52.77 -1.58 16.64
CA ARG A 120 51.42 -2.01 17.07
C ARG A 120 50.89 -1.11 18.19
N PHE A 121 49.73 -0.49 17.95
CA PHE A 121 48.96 0.19 18.98
C PHE A 121 48.64 -0.75 20.15
N ALA A 122 48.61 -0.21 21.36
CA ALA A 122 48.11 -0.94 22.52
C ALA A 122 46.62 -1.28 22.31
N ARG A 123 46.20 -2.43 22.83
CA ARG A 123 44.79 -2.79 22.98
C ARG A 123 44.44 -2.79 24.45
N ASN A 124 43.33 -2.17 24.79
CA ASN A 124 42.80 -2.03 26.12
C ASN A 124 41.27 -2.06 26.05
N ALA A 125 40.61 -2.47 27.13
CA ALA A 125 39.16 -2.34 27.21
C ALA A 125 38.78 -0.86 27.34
N THR A 126 37.56 -0.51 26.93
CA THR A 126 36.96 0.79 27.25
C THR A 126 35.84 0.59 28.26
N LEU A 127 35.81 1.40 29.32
CA LEU A 127 34.64 1.56 30.19
C LEU A 127 33.93 2.84 29.78
N GLU A 128 32.82 2.71 29.05
CA GLU A 128 31.98 3.85 28.67
C GLU A 128 30.82 4.00 29.63
N LEU A 129 30.64 5.22 30.15
CA LEU A 129 29.62 5.52 31.15
C LEU A 129 28.36 6.12 30.50
N ALA A 130 27.20 5.65 30.93
CA ALA A 130 25.92 6.15 30.44
C ALA A 130 25.59 7.56 30.96
N ARG A 131 24.58 8.21 30.37
CA ARG A 131 24.32 9.65 30.62
C ARG A 131 23.68 9.90 31.99
N THR A 132 23.02 8.90 32.57
CA THR A 132 22.51 8.97 33.95
C THR A 132 23.62 8.77 35.00
N ILE A 133 24.72 8.12 34.62
CA ILE A 133 25.82 7.69 35.49
C ILE A 133 26.97 8.70 35.53
N SER A 134 26.93 9.73 34.68
CA SER A 134 27.98 10.75 34.58
C SER A 134 27.96 11.81 35.70
N SER A 135 27.49 11.48 36.91
CA SER A 135 27.67 12.36 38.07
C SER A 135 29.13 12.32 38.52
N GLU A 136 29.71 13.47 38.89
CA GLU A 136 31.15 13.57 39.20
C GLU A 136 31.56 12.62 40.34
N GLU A 137 30.70 12.44 41.34
CA GLU A 137 30.88 11.51 42.45
C GLU A 137 30.88 10.03 42.00
N MET A 138 29.94 9.62 41.14
CA MET A 138 29.87 8.23 40.66
C MET A 138 31.05 7.91 39.73
N VAL A 139 31.43 8.87 38.86
CA VAL A 139 32.63 8.76 38.01
C VAL A 139 33.89 8.65 38.88
N HIS A 140 34.00 9.44 39.95
CA HIS A 140 35.13 9.37 40.88
C HIS A 140 35.22 8.02 41.61
N ASN A 141 34.09 7.49 42.08
CA ASN A 141 34.03 6.18 42.74
C ASN A 141 34.42 5.04 41.78
N ILE A 142 33.98 5.09 40.52
CA ILE A 142 34.36 4.13 39.47
C ILE A 142 35.86 4.25 39.12
N GLN A 143 36.40 5.47 39.08
CA GLN A 143 37.84 5.72 38.90
C GLN A 143 38.66 5.16 40.06
N ALA A 144 38.20 5.31 41.32
CA ALA A 144 38.85 4.72 42.48
C ALA A 144 38.83 3.17 42.41
N ASP A 145 37.68 2.58 42.10
CA ASP A 145 37.51 1.12 41.94
C ASP A 145 38.42 0.52 40.85
N THR A 146 38.63 1.24 39.75
CA THR A 146 39.48 0.82 38.62
C THR A 146 40.95 1.18 38.80
N SER A 147 41.30 2.07 39.74
CA SER A 147 42.70 2.41 40.05
C SER A 147 43.49 1.25 40.66
N GLY A 148 42.81 0.28 41.27
CA GLY A 148 43.42 -0.96 41.75
C GLY A 148 43.74 -1.97 40.64
N TRP A 149 43.35 -1.71 39.39
CA TRP A 149 43.56 -2.63 38.26
C TRP A 149 44.94 -2.41 37.64
N LYS A 150 45.41 -3.39 36.86
CA LYS A 150 46.69 -3.29 36.16
C LYS A 150 46.74 -2.05 35.25
N PRO A 151 47.78 -1.19 35.32
CA PRO A 151 47.85 0.03 34.52
C PRO A 151 47.69 -0.21 33.02
N GLY A 152 46.83 0.58 32.38
CA GLY A 152 46.62 0.55 30.92
C GLY A 152 45.76 -0.60 30.40
N ILE A 153 45.13 -1.42 31.25
CA ILE A 153 44.17 -2.45 30.76
C ILE A 153 42.81 -1.86 30.38
N ILE A 154 42.46 -0.68 30.91
CA ILE A 154 41.18 -0.01 30.68
C ILE A 154 41.36 1.49 30.45
N SER A 155 40.52 2.06 29.58
CA SER A 155 40.33 3.51 29.42
C SER A 155 38.89 3.88 29.77
N ILE A 156 38.70 4.88 30.63
CA ILE A 156 37.38 5.37 31.00
C ILE A 156 36.97 6.48 30.02
N LYS A 157 35.76 6.35 29.47
CA LYS A 157 35.15 7.28 28.51
C LYS A 157 33.85 7.81 29.11
N ASN A 158 33.80 9.12 29.36
CA ASN A 158 32.62 9.82 29.89
C ASN A 158 32.04 10.86 28.90
N TRP A 159 32.51 10.86 27.66
CA TRP A 159 31.95 11.63 26.53
C TRP A 159 31.37 10.68 25.49
N ARG A 160 30.48 11.17 24.63
CA ARG A 160 29.83 10.37 23.57
C ARG A 160 30.33 10.70 22.18
N ASP A 161 30.37 9.68 21.34
CA ASP A 161 30.65 9.82 19.93
C ASP A 161 29.43 10.40 19.22
N ARG A 162 29.65 11.29 18.27
CA ARG A 162 28.56 11.99 17.57
C ARG A 162 28.01 11.10 16.45
N VAL A 163 27.06 10.20 16.79
CA VAL A 163 26.44 9.22 15.86
C VAL A 163 25.98 9.86 14.53
N TRP A 164 25.55 11.13 14.56
CA TRP A 164 25.03 11.90 13.43
C TRP A 164 26.10 12.50 12.51
N GLN A 165 27.37 12.52 12.93
CA GLN A 165 28.47 13.06 12.12
C GLN A 165 29.07 11.92 11.30
N GLY A 166 28.78 11.93 10.00
CA GLY A 166 29.34 10.98 9.04
C GLY A 166 30.86 10.99 9.03
N HIS A 167 31.45 9.92 8.48
CA HIS A 167 32.89 9.71 8.40
C HIS A 167 33.66 10.97 7.99
N SER A 168 34.54 11.47 8.89
CA SER A 168 35.61 12.37 8.47
C SER A 168 36.75 11.57 7.85
N SER A 169 37.59 12.20 7.04
CA SER A 169 38.77 11.58 6.42
C SER A 169 39.86 11.15 7.42
N ASN A 170 39.65 11.40 8.72
CA ASN A 170 40.60 11.08 9.77
C ASN A 170 40.38 9.66 10.31
N ARG A 171 41.40 8.79 10.24
CA ARG A 171 41.33 7.38 10.69
C ARG A 171 40.98 7.19 12.18
N SER A 172 41.08 8.25 12.99
CA SER A 172 40.69 8.25 14.41
C SER A 172 39.20 8.57 14.64
N SER A 173 38.48 9.10 13.64
CA SER A 173 37.02 9.22 13.70
C SER A 173 36.37 8.01 13.05
N ILE A 174 36.22 6.93 13.81
CA ILE A 174 35.44 5.76 13.41
C ILE A 174 33.96 6.18 13.47
N GLY A 175 33.47 6.75 12.37
CA GLY A 175 32.04 7.00 12.19
C GLY A 175 31.29 5.70 11.95
N VAL A 176 29.96 5.76 11.98
CA VAL A 176 29.15 4.64 11.47
C VAL A 176 29.26 4.64 9.95
N GLU A 177 29.49 3.47 9.36
CA GLU A 177 29.14 3.27 7.96
C GLU A 177 27.63 3.08 7.91
N VAL A 178 26.90 4.19 7.69
CA VAL A 178 25.45 4.16 7.51
C VAL A 178 25.16 3.30 6.29
N SER A 179 24.40 2.21 6.46
CA SER A 179 23.91 1.41 5.34
C SER A 179 23.23 2.35 4.35
N ARG A 180 23.81 2.49 3.15
CA ARG A 180 23.26 3.40 2.13
C ARG A 180 22.07 2.69 1.50
N PRO A 181 20.83 3.16 1.68
CA PRO A 181 19.71 2.62 0.92
C PRO A 181 19.96 2.93 -0.55
N TYR A 182 20.16 1.89 -1.35
CA TYR A 182 20.24 2.00 -2.80
C TYR A 182 18.82 1.80 -3.34
N ALA A 183 18.31 2.83 -4.01
CA ALA A 183 16.98 2.81 -4.63
C ALA A 183 17.13 3.27 -6.09
N VAL A 184 16.50 2.53 -6.99
CA VAL A 184 16.38 2.87 -8.41
C VAL A 184 14.90 2.85 -8.73
N GLU A 185 14.46 3.83 -9.51
CA GLU A 185 13.09 3.94 -9.99
C GLU A 185 13.11 3.89 -11.52
N GLN A 186 12.16 3.15 -12.11
CA GLN A 186 11.97 3.12 -13.55
C GLN A 186 10.47 3.09 -13.87
N SER A 187 10.01 4.10 -14.59
CA SER A 187 8.69 4.12 -15.21
C SER A 187 8.76 3.56 -16.64
N LYS A 188 7.93 2.57 -16.96
CA LYS A 188 7.75 2.01 -18.32
C LYS A 188 6.29 2.14 -18.75
N ILE A 189 6.05 2.68 -19.95
CA ILE A 189 4.73 2.63 -20.59
C ILE A 189 4.65 1.33 -21.39
N ILE A 190 3.96 0.33 -20.83
CA ILE A 190 3.79 -0.97 -21.49
C ILE A 190 2.68 -0.85 -22.54
N LYS A 191 3.03 -1.05 -23.82
CA LYS A 191 2.04 -1.22 -24.90
C LYS A 191 1.47 -2.64 -24.84
N GLN A 192 0.21 -2.81 -25.21
CA GLN A 192 -0.48 -4.09 -25.10
C GLN A 192 -0.04 -5.06 -26.21
N ASP A 193 0.91 -5.94 -25.87
CA ASP A 193 1.40 -7.01 -26.77
C ASP A 193 0.75 -8.39 -26.50
N ASP A 194 0.22 -8.62 -25.29
CA ASP A 194 -0.45 -9.86 -24.86
C ASP A 194 -1.76 -9.49 -24.14
N ASP A 195 -2.88 -10.16 -24.42
CA ASP A 195 -4.18 -9.86 -23.82
C ASP A 195 -4.32 -10.34 -22.37
N LYS A 196 -3.49 -11.28 -21.91
CA LYS A 196 -3.63 -11.91 -20.58
C LYS A 196 -2.55 -11.51 -19.57
N TYR A 197 -1.35 -11.16 -20.03
CA TYR A 197 -0.24 -10.84 -19.14
C TYR A 197 0.45 -9.52 -19.51
N PHE A 198 0.89 -8.77 -18.50
CA PHE A 198 1.97 -7.80 -18.67
C PHE A 198 3.30 -8.50 -18.41
N ARG A 199 4.33 -8.16 -19.18
CA ARG A 199 5.71 -8.57 -18.90
C ARG A 199 6.55 -7.32 -18.69
N PHE A 200 7.42 -7.35 -17.68
CA PHE A 200 8.31 -6.23 -17.37
C PHE A 200 9.61 -6.76 -16.78
N ASP A 201 10.72 -6.14 -17.14
CA ASP A 201 12.03 -6.43 -16.54
C ASP A 201 12.08 -5.82 -15.12
N THR A 202 12.64 -6.55 -14.16
CA THR A 202 12.82 -6.03 -12.79
C THR A 202 13.96 -5.03 -12.73
N LEU A 203 14.05 -4.28 -11.61
CA LEU A 203 15.23 -3.50 -11.30
C LEU A 203 16.19 -4.34 -10.45
N ASP A 204 17.45 -4.29 -10.87
CA ASP A 204 18.56 -4.99 -10.23
C ASP A 204 19.49 -3.95 -9.58
N PRO A 205 19.95 -4.19 -8.34
CA PRO A 205 20.90 -3.30 -7.70
C PRO A 205 22.32 -3.50 -8.26
N GLU A 206 23.13 -2.43 -8.29
CA GLU A 206 24.55 -2.50 -8.67
C GLU A 206 25.37 -3.51 -7.84
N PHE A 207 24.99 -3.77 -6.58
CA PHE A 207 25.63 -4.76 -5.70
C PHE A 207 25.14 -6.20 -5.94
N GLY A 208 24.20 -6.41 -6.85
CA GLY A 208 23.58 -7.71 -7.09
C GLY A 208 24.55 -8.78 -7.60
N ASP A 209 25.57 -8.38 -8.36
CA ASP A 209 26.66 -9.27 -8.82
C ASP A 209 27.46 -9.87 -7.65
N ASP A 210 27.73 -9.08 -6.61
CA ASP A 210 28.42 -9.54 -5.40
C ASP A 210 27.52 -10.45 -4.54
N ALA A 211 26.22 -10.15 -4.47
CA ALA A 211 25.24 -10.89 -3.68
C ALA A 211 24.78 -12.22 -4.31
N GLY A 212 24.87 -12.36 -5.64
CA GLY A 212 24.26 -13.45 -6.43
C GLY A 212 24.78 -14.88 -6.22
N HIS A 213 25.64 -15.12 -5.23
CA HIS A 213 26.29 -16.41 -5.00
C HIS A 213 25.53 -17.37 -4.05
N SER A 214 24.49 -16.91 -3.35
CA SER A 214 23.61 -17.77 -2.53
C SER A 214 22.33 -18.15 -3.29
N HIS A 215 22.37 -19.27 -4.02
CA HIS A 215 21.34 -19.72 -4.98
C HIS A 215 19.92 -20.02 -4.44
N ASN A 216 19.53 -19.55 -3.26
CA ASN A 216 18.19 -19.86 -2.71
C ASN A 216 17.52 -18.74 -1.89
N ASP A 217 18.23 -17.66 -1.57
CA ASP A 217 17.73 -16.59 -0.71
C ASP A 217 17.34 -15.33 -1.50
N TYR A 218 16.42 -14.55 -0.93
CA TYR A 218 16.01 -13.27 -1.50
C TYR A 218 17.03 -12.18 -1.16
N SER A 219 17.53 -11.49 -2.19
CA SER A 219 18.66 -10.57 -2.06
C SER A 219 18.26 -9.09 -2.19
N TRP A 220 17.13 -8.78 -2.83
CA TRP A 220 16.54 -7.43 -2.87
C TRP A 220 15.01 -7.52 -2.99
N VAL A 221 14.33 -6.37 -2.91
CA VAL A 221 12.88 -6.24 -3.08
C VAL A 221 12.60 -5.22 -4.16
N ASN A 222 11.74 -5.56 -5.12
CA ASN A 222 11.17 -4.63 -6.08
C ASN A 222 9.77 -4.20 -5.62
N VAL A 223 9.41 -2.95 -5.90
CA VAL A 223 8.08 -2.39 -5.62
C VAL A 223 7.43 -2.03 -6.95
N LEU A 224 6.32 -2.69 -7.30
CA LEU A 224 5.53 -2.38 -8.48
C LEU A 224 4.35 -1.48 -8.11
N THR A 225 4.25 -0.34 -8.78
CA THR A 225 3.05 0.51 -8.80
C THR A 225 2.41 0.45 -10.19
N VAL A 226 1.11 0.21 -10.25
CA VAL A 226 0.35 0.07 -11.51
C VAL A 226 -0.63 1.22 -11.64
N SER A 227 -0.59 1.94 -12.78
CA SER A 227 -1.57 2.96 -13.14
C SER A 227 -2.32 2.56 -14.42
N ASP A 228 -3.66 2.49 -14.34
CA ASP A 228 -4.54 2.30 -15.50
C ASP A 228 -5.09 3.66 -15.93
N ASN A 229 -4.36 4.35 -16.80
CA ASN A 229 -4.76 5.66 -17.31
C ASN A 229 -6.08 5.55 -18.08
N HIS A 230 -7.12 6.22 -17.55
CA HIS A 230 -8.52 6.20 -17.99
C HIS A 230 -9.33 4.94 -17.62
N HIS A 231 -8.79 4.02 -16.82
CA HIS A 231 -9.48 2.82 -16.32
C HIS A 231 -10.11 1.93 -17.42
N HIS A 232 -9.57 1.95 -18.63
CA HIS A 232 -10.16 1.25 -19.78
C HIS A 232 -10.15 -0.28 -19.61
N TYR A 233 -9.19 -0.80 -18.85
CA TYR A 233 -8.98 -2.24 -18.71
C TYR A 233 -9.54 -2.79 -17.38
N GLY A 234 -10.01 -1.91 -16.48
CA GLY A 234 -10.55 -2.29 -15.18
C GLY A 234 -9.54 -2.98 -14.26
N LEU A 235 -8.25 -2.80 -14.55
CA LEU A 235 -7.14 -3.47 -13.88
C LEU A 235 -7.11 -3.10 -12.40
N ALA A 236 -6.69 -4.05 -11.57
CA ALA A 236 -6.36 -3.74 -10.19
C ALA A 236 -5.08 -2.89 -10.14
N THR A 237 -5.23 -1.58 -9.98
CA THR A 237 -4.13 -0.67 -9.62
C THR A 237 -3.80 -0.75 -8.13
N THR A 238 -4.69 -1.34 -7.34
CA THR A 238 -4.60 -1.42 -5.89
C THR A 238 -5.18 -2.76 -5.44
N LEU A 239 -4.50 -3.39 -4.48
CA LEU A 239 -4.93 -4.63 -3.83
C LEU A 239 -5.20 -4.35 -2.36
N PRO A 240 -6.00 -5.17 -1.66
CA PRO A 240 -6.14 -5.08 -0.21
C PRO A 240 -4.77 -5.21 0.48
N PHE A 241 -4.48 -4.32 1.42
CA PHE A 241 -3.27 -4.34 2.24
C PHE A 241 -3.15 -5.69 2.97
N ASN A 242 -2.09 -6.46 2.68
CA ASN A 242 -1.90 -7.83 3.19
C ASN A 242 -0.46 -8.07 3.68
N VAL A 243 -0.09 -7.47 4.81
CA VAL A 243 1.20 -7.80 5.46
C VAL A 243 1.23 -9.26 5.96
N ASP A 244 0.08 -9.77 6.42
CA ASP A 244 -0.04 -11.03 7.20
C ASP A 244 -0.65 -12.22 6.41
N ARG A 245 -0.87 -12.08 5.10
CA ARG A 245 -1.50 -13.16 4.30
C ARG A 245 -0.73 -13.45 3.03
N ASN A 246 -0.26 -14.69 2.87
CA ASN A 246 0.24 -15.24 1.59
C ASN A 246 -0.91 -15.43 0.59
N LEU A 247 -1.49 -14.32 0.13
CA LEU A 247 -2.42 -14.30 -0.99
C LEU A 247 -1.59 -14.42 -2.26
N ARG A 248 -1.78 -15.53 -2.99
CA ARG A 248 -1.10 -15.80 -4.25
C ARG A 248 -1.69 -14.94 -5.37
N TRP A 249 -1.39 -13.66 -5.33
CA TRP A 249 -1.48 -12.78 -6.49
C TRP A 249 -0.49 -13.33 -7.53
N ARG A 250 -0.97 -13.80 -8.68
CA ARG A 250 -0.15 -14.59 -9.62
C ARG A 250 0.86 -13.72 -10.38
N PHE A 251 2.05 -13.61 -9.82
CA PHE A 251 3.28 -13.34 -10.57
C PHE A 251 3.88 -14.67 -11.05
N SER A 252 4.70 -14.66 -12.10
CA SER A 252 5.22 -15.90 -12.71
C SER A 252 6.28 -16.60 -11.88
N PHE A 253 7.09 -15.88 -11.10
CA PHE A 253 8.32 -16.46 -10.52
C PHE A 253 8.42 -16.43 -9.00
N ASP A 254 7.56 -15.73 -8.26
CA ASP A 254 7.59 -15.77 -6.80
C ASP A 254 6.22 -15.82 -6.10
N ASP A 255 6.15 -16.64 -5.05
CA ASP A 255 4.94 -16.98 -4.29
C ASP A 255 4.64 -15.98 -3.15
N LYS A 256 5.43 -14.90 -3.00
CA LYS A 256 5.41 -13.96 -1.86
C LYS A 256 5.33 -12.47 -2.26
N THR A 257 4.15 -12.02 -2.65
CA THR A 257 3.88 -10.58 -2.80
C THR A 257 3.27 -10.01 -1.52
N ILE A 258 3.89 -8.96 -0.98
CA ILE A 258 3.37 -8.15 0.13
C ILE A 258 2.79 -6.86 -0.45
N VAL A 259 1.52 -6.57 -0.22
CA VAL A 259 0.90 -5.30 -0.62
C VAL A 259 0.95 -4.33 0.55
N ASN A 260 1.71 -3.24 0.40
CA ASN A 260 1.83 -2.17 1.39
C ASN A 260 1.37 -0.81 0.81
N SER A 261 1.69 0.29 1.49
CA SER A 261 1.37 1.65 1.04
C SER A 261 2.29 2.19 -0.07
N GLU A 262 3.43 1.54 -0.32
CA GLU A 262 4.40 1.91 -1.36
C GLU A 262 4.05 1.24 -2.70
N GLY A 263 3.49 0.02 -2.64
CA GLY A 263 2.99 -0.70 -3.81
C GLY A 263 2.88 -2.20 -3.58
N TRP A 264 3.13 -2.96 -4.63
CA TRP A 264 3.22 -4.41 -4.59
C TRP A 264 4.68 -4.80 -4.46
N CYS A 265 5.09 -5.18 -3.25
CA CYS A 265 6.46 -5.56 -2.93
C CYS A 265 6.66 -7.05 -3.21
N PHE A 266 7.59 -7.39 -4.10
CA PHE A 266 7.95 -8.77 -4.42
C PHE A 266 9.48 -8.92 -4.33
N PRO A 267 9.98 -9.92 -3.57
CA PRO A 267 11.40 -10.11 -3.38
C PRO A 267 12.02 -10.83 -4.59
N GLN A 268 13.28 -10.52 -4.89
CA GLN A 268 14.01 -11.05 -6.05
C GLN A 268 15.27 -11.83 -5.64
N ARG A 269 15.66 -12.77 -6.52
CA ARG A 269 16.78 -13.71 -6.30
C ARG A 269 17.81 -13.73 -7.42
N TYR A 270 17.43 -13.33 -8.63
CA TYR A 270 18.24 -13.49 -9.84
C TYR A 270 18.31 -12.17 -10.60
N LEU A 271 19.50 -11.86 -11.12
CA LEU A 271 19.73 -10.70 -11.97
C LEU A 271 19.13 -10.92 -13.36
N GLY A 272 18.67 -9.83 -13.98
CA GLY A 272 18.05 -9.83 -15.30
C GLY A 272 16.74 -10.61 -15.36
N SER A 273 16.06 -10.81 -14.23
CA SER A 273 14.76 -11.49 -14.21
C SER A 273 13.68 -10.60 -14.82
N GLY A 274 12.83 -11.20 -15.65
CA GLY A 274 11.60 -10.60 -16.12
C GLY A 274 10.44 -11.17 -15.32
N GLU A 275 9.57 -10.31 -14.79
CA GLU A 275 8.33 -10.74 -14.16
C GLU A 275 7.14 -10.63 -15.11
N THR A 276 6.10 -11.40 -14.80
CA THR A 276 4.82 -11.30 -15.49
C THR A 276 3.68 -11.12 -14.49
N LEU A 277 2.71 -10.30 -14.85
CA LEU A 277 1.54 -9.95 -14.05
C LEU A 277 0.27 -10.32 -14.83
N GLU A 278 -0.61 -11.12 -14.23
CA GLU A 278 -1.90 -11.49 -14.84
C GLU A 278 -2.89 -10.32 -14.84
N LYS A 279 -3.48 -10.03 -16.00
CA LYS A 279 -4.45 -8.96 -16.24
C LYS A 279 -5.83 -9.35 -15.70
N ASN A 280 -5.99 -9.32 -14.39
CA ASN A 280 -7.28 -9.56 -13.73
C ASN A 280 -7.94 -8.23 -13.31
N PRO A 281 -9.28 -8.12 -13.42
CA PRO A 281 -10.01 -6.94 -12.95
C PRO A 281 -10.03 -6.89 -11.42
N ALA A 282 -10.14 -5.68 -10.84
CA ALA A 282 -10.12 -5.48 -9.39
C ALA A 282 -11.09 -6.42 -8.62
N ILE A 283 -12.30 -6.62 -9.13
CA ILE A 283 -13.32 -7.50 -8.51
C ILE A 283 -12.83 -8.95 -8.33
N HIS A 284 -11.97 -9.47 -9.21
CA HIS A 284 -11.42 -10.82 -9.10
C HIS A 284 -10.53 -10.94 -7.84
N TYR A 285 -9.63 -9.97 -7.64
CA TYR A 285 -8.73 -9.98 -6.50
C TYR A 285 -9.46 -9.72 -5.17
N PHE A 286 -10.45 -8.82 -5.15
CA PHE A 286 -11.32 -8.66 -3.98
C PHE A 286 -12.10 -9.95 -3.66
N SER A 287 -12.66 -10.62 -4.66
CA SER A 287 -13.31 -11.93 -4.45
C SER A 287 -12.35 -12.96 -3.85
N LYS A 288 -11.12 -13.08 -4.37
CA LYS A 288 -10.10 -14.00 -3.82
C LYS A 288 -9.68 -13.63 -2.39
N TYR A 289 -9.58 -12.33 -2.07
CA TYR A 289 -9.31 -11.86 -0.71
C TYR A 289 -10.39 -12.30 0.30
N PHE A 290 -11.66 -12.16 -0.07
CA PHE A 290 -12.80 -12.56 0.77
C PHE A 290 -12.99 -14.08 0.83
N GLU A 291 -12.78 -14.81 -0.28
CA GLU A 291 -12.77 -16.28 -0.30
C GLU A 291 -11.71 -16.86 0.64
N ALA A 292 -10.50 -16.27 0.67
CA ALA A 292 -9.43 -16.64 1.59
C ALA A 292 -9.77 -16.38 3.07
N ALA A 293 -10.76 -15.53 3.36
CA ALA A 293 -11.32 -15.32 4.69
C ALA A 293 -12.58 -16.17 4.97
N GLY A 294 -12.96 -17.07 4.05
CA GLY A 294 -14.13 -17.95 4.19
C GLY A 294 -15.47 -17.35 3.74
N PHE A 295 -15.47 -16.18 3.08
CA PHE A 295 -16.70 -15.54 2.60
C PHE A 295 -16.94 -15.79 1.10
N SER A 296 -18.20 -16.00 0.73
CA SER A 296 -18.63 -15.95 -0.68
C SER A 296 -18.95 -14.51 -1.08
N THR A 297 -18.48 -14.08 -2.26
CA THR A 297 -18.75 -12.75 -2.79
C THR A 297 -19.68 -12.81 -4.00
N VAL A 298 -20.68 -11.93 -4.03
CA VAL A 298 -21.57 -11.74 -5.18
C VAL A 298 -21.77 -10.24 -5.36
N GLN A 299 -21.52 -9.74 -6.56
CA GLN A 299 -21.78 -8.34 -6.90
C GLN A 299 -23.29 -8.08 -6.93
N SER A 300 -23.75 -7.14 -6.10
CA SER A 300 -25.13 -6.68 -6.03
C SER A 300 -25.59 -6.04 -7.35
N GLU A 301 -26.90 -5.96 -7.56
CA GLU A 301 -27.47 -5.31 -8.75
C GLU A 301 -27.02 -3.86 -8.90
N ALA A 302 -27.08 -3.08 -7.81
CA ALA A 302 -26.55 -1.71 -7.75
C ALA A 302 -25.05 -1.67 -8.09
N GLY A 303 -24.26 -2.64 -7.60
CA GLY A 303 -22.84 -2.76 -7.95
C GLY A 303 -22.60 -3.01 -9.44
N ARG A 304 -23.47 -3.77 -10.11
CA ARG A 304 -23.41 -4.01 -11.57
C ARG A 304 -23.79 -2.76 -12.36
N ILE A 305 -24.85 -2.07 -11.96
CA ILE A 305 -25.30 -0.82 -12.58
C ILE A 305 -24.20 0.26 -12.44
N ALA A 306 -23.62 0.42 -11.24
CA ALA A 306 -22.51 1.32 -10.99
C ALA A 306 -21.28 1.01 -11.86
N GLN A 307 -20.93 -0.28 -12.01
CA GLN A 307 -19.84 -0.69 -12.89
C GLN A 307 -20.12 -0.33 -14.37
N GLN A 308 -21.34 -0.57 -14.87
CA GLN A 308 -21.72 -0.22 -16.25
C GLN A 308 -21.74 1.30 -16.49
N MET A 309 -22.19 2.09 -15.51
CA MET A 309 -22.12 3.55 -15.55
C MET A 309 -20.67 4.02 -15.62
N PHE A 310 -19.82 3.50 -14.74
CA PHE A 310 -18.39 3.82 -14.69
C PHE A 310 -17.72 3.50 -16.03
N SER A 311 -17.91 2.28 -16.57
CA SER A 311 -17.38 1.87 -17.88
C SER A 311 -17.83 2.76 -19.03
N SER A 312 -19.06 3.29 -18.98
CA SER A 312 -19.60 4.20 -20.00
C SER A 312 -18.96 5.60 -19.91
N LEU A 313 -18.72 6.08 -18.68
CA LEU A 313 -18.03 7.35 -18.39
C LEU A 313 -16.52 7.29 -18.69
N SER A 314 -15.87 6.13 -18.51
CA SER A 314 -14.45 5.90 -18.79
C SER A 314 -14.04 6.08 -20.26
N ARG A 315 -14.98 6.10 -21.20
CA ARG A 315 -14.67 6.03 -22.65
C ARG A 315 -13.93 7.26 -23.19
N GLU A 316 -14.18 8.43 -22.63
CA GLU A 316 -13.80 9.72 -23.21
C GLU A 316 -13.00 10.62 -22.23
N ALA A 317 -12.96 10.24 -20.94
CA ALA A 317 -12.29 10.98 -19.88
C ALA A 317 -11.98 10.06 -18.68
N SER A 318 -11.19 10.55 -17.72
CA SER A 318 -11.08 9.90 -16.41
C SER A 318 -12.47 9.76 -15.79
N ALA A 319 -12.89 8.51 -15.56
CA ALA A 319 -14.26 8.16 -15.18
C ALA A 319 -14.74 8.89 -13.92
N LEU A 320 -13.90 8.99 -12.89
CA LEU A 320 -14.22 9.70 -11.64
C LEU A 320 -14.47 11.20 -11.88
N HIS A 321 -13.70 11.84 -12.76
CA HIS A 321 -13.95 13.23 -13.14
C HIS A 321 -15.21 13.38 -14.02
N ALA A 322 -15.54 12.36 -14.81
CA ALA A 322 -16.77 12.33 -15.61
C ALA A 322 -18.02 12.14 -14.73
N VAL A 323 -17.95 11.41 -13.60
CA VAL A 323 -19.03 11.28 -12.60
C VAL A 323 -19.49 12.66 -12.08
N GLY A 324 -18.58 13.64 -11.94
CA GLY A 324 -18.87 15.01 -11.50
C GLY A 324 -19.87 15.77 -12.36
N ILE A 325 -20.19 15.27 -13.56
CA ILE A 325 -21.33 15.77 -14.34
C ILE A 325 -22.65 15.64 -13.57
N PHE A 326 -22.78 14.63 -12.69
CA PHE A 326 -23.97 14.35 -11.87
C PHE A 326 -23.92 14.95 -10.45
N GLY A 327 -22.86 15.68 -10.08
CA GLY A 327 -22.66 16.21 -8.71
C GLY A 327 -23.64 17.29 -8.23
N SER A 328 -24.70 17.61 -8.99
CA SER A 328 -25.77 18.51 -8.55
C SER A 328 -27.07 17.74 -8.32
N ALA A 329 -27.73 18.02 -7.20
CA ALA A 329 -29.01 17.44 -6.85
C ALA A 329 -30.10 17.71 -7.91
N GLU A 330 -30.02 18.84 -8.62
CA GLU A 330 -30.93 19.24 -9.70
C GLU A 330 -30.68 18.40 -10.97
N ARG A 331 -29.42 18.06 -11.27
CA ARG A 331 -29.06 17.19 -12.39
C ARG A 331 -29.47 15.76 -12.14
N LEU A 332 -29.23 15.26 -10.93
CA LEU A 332 -29.85 14.01 -10.48
C LEU A 332 -31.37 14.13 -10.66
N LYS A 333 -32.05 15.08 -10.01
CA LYS A 333 -33.52 15.33 -10.15
C LYS A 333 -34.03 15.34 -11.60
N PHE A 334 -33.25 15.83 -12.55
CA PHE A 334 -33.56 15.79 -13.97
C PHE A 334 -33.47 14.37 -14.56
N VAL A 335 -32.45 13.59 -14.21
CA VAL A 335 -32.21 12.24 -14.73
C VAL A 335 -33.32 11.23 -14.34
N ASN A 336 -33.83 11.10 -13.09
CA ASN A 336 -34.95 10.14 -12.85
C ASN A 336 -36.19 10.55 -13.62
N LYS A 337 -36.42 11.87 -13.76
CA LYS A 337 -37.65 12.37 -14.38
C LYS A 337 -37.85 11.76 -15.77
N TYR A 338 -36.75 11.45 -16.45
CA TYR A 338 -36.70 10.83 -17.78
C TYR A 338 -36.21 9.37 -17.81
N ALA A 339 -35.71 8.84 -16.69
CA ALA A 339 -35.43 7.41 -16.51
C ALA A 339 -36.74 6.59 -16.60
N MET A 340 -36.62 5.26 -16.53
CA MET A 340 -37.78 4.39 -16.33
C MET A 340 -38.50 4.78 -15.04
N GLY A 341 -39.84 4.66 -15.06
CA GLY A 341 -40.64 4.81 -13.85
C GLY A 341 -40.88 3.45 -13.21
N GLN A 342 -40.84 3.37 -11.87
CA GLN A 342 -41.31 2.21 -11.12
C GLN A 342 -42.44 2.65 -10.19
N ARG A 343 -43.55 1.91 -10.16
CA ARG A 343 -44.65 2.13 -9.22
C ARG A 343 -44.96 0.83 -8.51
N ILE A 344 -44.61 0.78 -7.24
CA ILE A 344 -44.98 -0.32 -6.35
C ILE A 344 -46.37 -0.02 -5.78
N ARG A 345 -47.31 -0.96 -5.95
CA ARG A 345 -48.63 -0.95 -5.30
C ARG A 345 -48.73 -2.15 -4.38
N THR A 346 -48.82 -1.90 -3.08
CA THR A 346 -49.09 -2.94 -2.08
C THR A 346 -50.60 -3.04 -1.87
N SER A 347 -51.18 -4.23 -2.03
CA SER A 347 -52.60 -4.48 -1.79
C SER A 347 -52.77 -5.81 -1.06
N GLY A 348 -52.91 -5.74 0.27
CA GLY A 348 -52.73 -6.91 1.14
C GLY A 348 -51.28 -7.41 1.08
N ASP A 349 -51.11 -8.73 1.05
CA ASP A 349 -49.80 -9.39 0.95
C ASP A 349 -49.19 -9.36 -0.48
N GLU A 350 -49.95 -8.93 -1.50
CA GLU A 350 -49.43 -8.79 -2.86
C GLU A 350 -48.78 -7.43 -3.10
N VAL A 351 -47.48 -7.47 -3.42
CA VAL A 351 -46.70 -6.34 -3.94
C VAL A 351 -46.72 -6.40 -5.47
N LYS A 352 -47.44 -5.48 -6.12
CA LYS A 352 -47.46 -5.37 -7.59
C LYS A 352 -46.55 -4.23 -8.06
N GLU A 353 -45.56 -4.59 -8.87
CA GLU A 353 -44.56 -3.67 -9.43
C GLU A 353 -44.92 -3.33 -10.88
N GLU A 354 -45.32 -2.09 -11.14
CA GLU A 354 -45.57 -1.55 -12.48
C GLU A 354 -44.34 -0.78 -12.98
N SER A 355 -43.68 -1.28 -14.02
CA SER A 355 -42.57 -0.59 -14.70
C SER A 355 -43.07 0.22 -15.90
N PHE A 356 -42.56 1.44 -16.06
CA PHE A 356 -42.87 2.37 -17.15
C PHE A 356 -41.62 2.65 -18.00
N PRO A 357 -41.75 2.71 -19.33
CA PRO A 357 -40.61 2.95 -20.21
C PRO A 357 -39.97 4.33 -19.99
N THR A 358 -38.71 4.45 -20.41
CA THR A 358 -37.97 5.72 -20.38
C THR A 358 -38.70 6.81 -21.15
N ARG A 359 -38.75 8.01 -20.57
CA ARG A 359 -39.40 9.16 -21.19
C ARG A 359 -38.43 9.88 -22.12
N SER A 360 -38.98 10.43 -23.20
CA SER A 360 -38.25 11.30 -24.10
C SER A 360 -37.96 12.66 -23.44
N ILE A 361 -36.84 13.26 -23.83
CA ILE A 361 -36.38 14.57 -23.38
C ILE A 361 -36.47 15.53 -24.56
N SER A 362 -37.29 16.56 -24.43
CA SER A 362 -37.37 17.61 -25.44
C SER A 362 -36.13 18.52 -25.42
N LEU A 363 -35.74 19.02 -26.59
CA LEU A 363 -34.70 20.04 -26.71
C LEU A 363 -34.97 21.25 -25.80
N THR A 364 -36.23 21.66 -25.67
CA THR A 364 -36.63 22.82 -24.87
C THR A 364 -36.54 22.56 -23.36
N ASP A 365 -36.80 21.34 -22.89
CA ASP A 365 -36.65 21.01 -21.46
C ASP A 365 -35.17 20.81 -21.07
N LEU A 366 -34.37 20.23 -21.97
CA LEU A 366 -32.91 20.17 -21.82
C LEU A 366 -32.31 21.58 -21.75
N ASP A 367 -32.77 22.50 -22.59
CA ASP A 367 -32.33 23.90 -22.60
C ASP A 367 -32.72 24.67 -21.32
N LYS A 368 -33.94 24.43 -20.81
CA LYS A 368 -34.35 24.99 -19.50
C LYS A 368 -33.45 24.46 -18.38
N HIS A 369 -33.17 23.16 -18.36
CA HIS A 369 -32.32 22.56 -17.33
C HIS A 369 -30.88 23.09 -17.37
N VAL A 370 -30.28 23.18 -18.56
CA VAL A 370 -28.95 23.78 -18.77
C VAL A 370 -28.89 25.23 -18.29
N LYS A 371 -29.93 26.03 -18.52
CA LYS A 371 -29.99 27.43 -18.06
C LYS A 371 -30.12 27.57 -16.54
N VAL A 372 -30.78 26.62 -15.87
CA VAL A 372 -31.00 26.65 -14.41
C VAL A 372 -29.81 26.08 -13.63
N VAL A 373 -29.07 25.11 -14.19
CA VAL A 373 -28.06 24.30 -13.48
C VAL A 373 -26.67 24.38 -14.14
N GLY A 374 -26.46 25.37 -15.01
CA GLY A 374 -25.20 25.59 -15.70
C GLY A 374 -24.06 25.88 -14.71
N TRP A 375 -22.90 25.25 -14.91
CA TRP A 375 -21.66 25.76 -14.30
C TRP A 375 -21.31 27.11 -14.91
N GLU A 376 -20.70 27.99 -14.11
CA GLU A 376 -19.92 29.10 -14.65
C GLU A 376 -18.91 28.56 -15.68
N GLY A 377 -18.91 29.15 -16.88
CA GLY A 377 -18.01 28.75 -17.98
C GLY A 377 -18.46 27.56 -18.85
N VAL A 378 -19.53 26.81 -18.52
CA VAL A 378 -19.97 25.65 -19.34
C VAL A 378 -21.08 26.01 -20.31
N THR A 379 -20.78 25.95 -21.61
CA THR A 379 -21.78 26.18 -22.66
C THR A 379 -22.71 24.97 -22.83
N ARG A 380 -23.97 25.22 -23.21
CA ARG A 380 -24.99 24.21 -23.59
C ARG A 380 -24.43 23.07 -24.43
N LYS A 381 -23.73 23.42 -25.52
CA LYS A 381 -23.14 22.47 -26.47
C LYS A 381 -22.20 21.51 -25.73
N SER A 382 -21.34 22.01 -24.84
CA SER A 382 -20.38 21.19 -24.11
C SER A 382 -20.99 20.24 -23.06
N LEU A 383 -22.19 20.52 -22.50
CA LEU A 383 -22.84 19.57 -21.60
C LEU A 383 -23.56 18.47 -22.39
N VAL A 384 -24.35 18.84 -23.40
CA VAL A 384 -25.10 17.87 -24.21
C VAL A 384 -24.15 16.96 -24.99
N SER A 385 -23.09 17.52 -25.60
CA SER A 385 -22.06 16.71 -26.26
C SER A 385 -21.33 15.77 -25.29
N ARG A 386 -21.08 16.17 -24.03
CA ARG A 386 -20.51 15.26 -23.01
C ARG A 386 -21.46 14.12 -22.65
N LEU A 387 -22.74 14.40 -22.44
CA LEU A 387 -23.74 13.36 -22.12
C LEU A 387 -23.95 12.37 -23.28
N ILE A 388 -23.81 12.83 -24.53
CA ILE A 388 -23.83 11.95 -25.71
C ILE A 388 -22.53 11.12 -25.79
N ALA A 389 -21.37 11.75 -25.66
CA ALA A 389 -20.06 11.08 -25.73
C ALA A 389 -19.90 9.99 -24.64
N TYR A 390 -20.37 10.26 -23.43
CA TYR A 390 -20.41 9.30 -22.32
C TYR A 390 -21.53 8.23 -22.44
N ASN A 391 -22.29 8.19 -23.54
CA ASN A 391 -23.43 7.28 -23.76
C ASN A 391 -24.50 7.35 -22.64
N VAL A 392 -24.74 8.55 -22.10
CA VAL A 392 -25.83 8.81 -21.14
C VAL A 392 -27.11 9.13 -21.89
N LEU A 393 -27.01 9.91 -22.98
CA LEU A 393 -28.13 10.32 -23.83
C LEU A 393 -27.93 9.86 -25.27
N GLN A 394 -28.98 9.32 -25.87
CA GLN A 394 -29.05 9.01 -27.30
C GLN A 394 -30.12 9.85 -27.98
N LEU A 395 -29.88 10.26 -29.23
CA LEU A 395 -30.84 11.02 -30.05
C LEU A 395 -31.75 10.06 -30.80
N GLY A 396 -33.04 10.41 -30.91
CA GLY A 396 -34.01 9.66 -31.70
C GLY A 396 -35.21 10.52 -32.09
N VAL A 397 -36.18 9.88 -32.74
CA VAL A 397 -37.41 10.53 -33.23
C VAL A 397 -38.63 9.95 -32.52
N GLU A 398 -39.49 10.82 -32.01
CA GLU A 398 -40.85 10.46 -31.61
C GLU A 398 -41.77 10.40 -32.82
N VAL A 399 -42.45 9.27 -32.98
CA VAL A 399 -43.39 9.00 -34.07
C VAL A 399 -44.69 8.48 -33.48
N LYS A 400 -45.81 9.07 -33.89
CA LYS A 400 -47.15 8.64 -33.49
C LYS A 400 -47.62 7.49 -34.38
N CYS A 401 -47.98 6.35 -33.79
CA CYS A 401 -48.49 5.22 -34.56
C CYS A 401 -49.87 5.54 -35.17
N PRO A 402 -50.11 5.32 -36.48
CA PRO A 402 -51.40 5.59 -37.11
C PRO A 402 -52.51 4.64 -36.64
N HIS A 403 -52.19 3.46 -36.14
CA HIS A 403 -53.17 2.44 -35.75
C HIS A 403 -53.71 2.60 -34.32
N CYS A 404 -52.83 2.87 -33.35
CA CYS A 404 -53.20 2.98 -31.92
C CYS A 404 -52.92 4.35 -31.31
N PHE A 405 -52.45 5.32 -32.11
CA PHE A 405 -52.17 6.71 -31.71
C PHE A 405 -51.16 6.90 -30.57
N SER A 406 -50.48 5.84 -30.13
CA SER A 406 -49.41 5.92 -29.14
C SER A 406 -48.16 6.57 -29.74
N VAL A 407 -47.47 7.37 -28.93
CA VAL A 407 -46.15 7.92 -29.27
C VAL A 407 -45.11 6.84 -28.99
N ASN A 408 -44.34 6.48 -30.00
CA ASN A 408 -43.18 5.61 -29.90
C ASN A 408 -41.93 6.46 -30.10
N TRP A 409 -40.81 6.12 -29.48
CA TRP A 409 -39.52 6.75 -29.74
C TRP A 409 -38.60 5.73 -30.38
N TYR A 410 -37.97 6.10 -31.49
CA TYR A 410 -37.02 5.25 -32.21
C TYR A 410 -35.64 5.89 -32.20
N ASP A 411 -34.64 5.09 -31.87
CA ASP A 411 -33.23 5.47 -31.94
C ASP A 411 -32.81 5.75 -33.39
N LEU A 412 -31.89 6.69 -33.58
CA LEU A 412 -31.35 7.10 -34.88
C LEU A 412 -30.73 5.93 -35.66
N GLU A 413 -30.13 4.95 -34.97
CA GLU A 413 -29.60 3.72 -35.58
C GLU A 413 -30.70 2.68 -35.92
N ALA A 414 -31.87 2.79 -35.28
CA ALA A 414 -32.99 1.87 -35.45
C ALA A 414 -34.08 2.36 -36.42
N ILE A 415 -34.07 3.65 -36.78
CA ILE A 415 -35.04 4.25 -37.71
C ILE A 415 -34.90 3.65 -39.10
N LYS A 416 -36.05 3.19 -39.64
CA LYS A 416 -36.23 2.62 -40.97
C LYS A 416 -37.49 3.21 -41.60
N TYR A 417 -37.68 2.96 -42.89
CA TYR A 417 -38.94 3.30 -43.57
C TYR A 417 -40.13 2.51 -43.02
N ASP A 418 -39.92 1.26 -42.61
CA ASP A 418 -40.92 0.46 -41.89
C ASP A 418 -40.60 0.44 -40.39
N LEU A 419 -41.53 0.95 -39.57
CA LEU A 419 -41.42 1.00 -38.12
C LEU A 419 -42.40 0.02 -37.46
N LYS A 420 -42.05 -0.51 -36.28
CA LYS A 420 -42.91 -1.41 -35.51
C LYS A 420 -43.33 -0.77 -34.19
N CYS A 421 -44.62 -0.58 -33.99
CA CYS A 421 -45.16 0.02 -32.78
C CYS A 421 -44.85 -0.83 -31.53
N GLU A 422 -44.31 -0.23 -30.47
CA GLU A 422 -44.00 -0.91 -29.21
C GLU A 422 -45.28 -1.44 -28.52
N LEU A 423 -46.40 -0.71 -28.68
CA LEU A 423 -47.67 -1.00 -28.02
C LEU A 423 -48.55 -2.00 -28.79
N CYS A 424 -49.00 -1.66 -30.01
CA CYS A 424 -49.90 -2.53 -30.78
C CYS A 424 -49.19 -3.60 -31.62
N ARG A 425 -47.85 -3.57 -31.70
CA ARG A 425 -47.00 -4.51 -32.47
C ARG A 425 -47.25 -4.57 -33.98
N GLN A 426 -48.10 -3.70 -34.52
CA GLN A 426 -48.28 -3.52 -35.96
C GLN A 426 -47.12 -2.71 -36.56
N ASP A 427 -46.79 -3.07 -37.79
CA ASP A 427 -45.79 -2.39 -38.61
C ASP A 427 -46.48 -1.27 -39.40
N PHE A 428 -45.81 -0.12 -39.56
CA PHE A 428 -46.34 1.07 -40.22
C PHE A 428 -45.22 1.90 -40.85
N GLU A 429 -45.51 2.63 -41.93
CA GLU A 429 -44.53 3.47 -42.61
C GLU A 429 -44.12 4.69 -41.76
N PHE A 430 -42.84 5.05 -41.79
CA PHE A 430 -42.31 6.27 -41.20
C PHE A 430 -42.99 7.49 -41.87
N PRO A 431 -43.62 8.41 -41.11
CA PRO A 431 -44.33 9.54 -41.70
C PRO A 431 -43.34 10.57 -42.26
N GLN A 432 -43.15 10.52 -43.57
CA GLN A 432 -42.25 11.43 -44.29
C GLN A 432 -42.88 12.83 -44.49
N ASP A 433 -44.21 12.92 -44.39
CA ASP A 433 -45.03 14.11 -44.55
C ASP A 433 -45.31 14.85 -43.23
N ASP A 434 -45.50 14.12 -42.12
CA ASP A 434 -45.75 14.68 -40.76
C ASP A 434 -44.46 14.91 -39.94
N ILE A 435 -43.39 15.36 -40.59
CA ILE A 435 -42.15 15.76 -39.91
C ILE A 435 -42.26 17.22 -39.46
N ASP A 436 -42.22 17.47 -38.14
CA ASP A 436 -42.25 18.83 -37.60
C ASP A 436 -41.06 19.66 -38.11
N ARG A 437 -41.38 20.70 -38.89
CA ARG A 437 -40.43 21.67 -39.48
C ARG A 437 -39.56 22.39 -38.44
N ARG A 438 -39.94 22.40 -37.15
CA ARG A 438 -39.15 22.97 -36.04
C ARG A 438 -38.37 21.92 -35.24
N SER A 439 -38.16 20.74 -35.83
CA SER A 439 -37.47 19.60 -35.23
C SER A 439 -38.05 19.15 -33.88
N GLY A 440 -39.32 19.44 -33.59
CA GLY A 440 -39.97 19.05 -32.33
C GLY A 440 -40.11 17.53 -32.15
N ASN A 441 -40.11 16.75 -33.24
CA ASN A 441 -40.14 15.28 -33.19
C ASN A 441 -38.79 14.69 -32.72
N TRP A 442 -37.68 15.44 -32.79
CA TRP A 442 -36.37 14.98 -32.33
C TRP A 442 -36.24 15.12 -30.81
N LYS A 443 -35.99 14.00 -30.12
CA LYS A 443 -35.87 13.93 -28.66
C LYS A 443 -34.67 13.09 -28.26
N TYR A 444 -34.08 13.43 -27.11
CA TYR A 444 -33.12 12.53 -26.47
C TYR A 444 -33.84 11.50 -25.59
N ARG A 445 -33.18 10.39 -25.29
CA ARG A 445 -33.61 9.42 -24.27
C ARG A 445 -32.39 8.99 -23.46
N LEU A 446 -32.60 8.69 -22.17
CA LEU A 446 -31.57 8.03 -21.35
C LEU A 446 -31.44 6.56 -21.79
N ILE A 447 -30.21 6.06 -21.83
CA ILE A 447 -29.89 4.72 -22.32
C ILE A 447 -29.02 3.93 -21.34
N GLY A 448 -28.96 2.62 -21.57
CA GLY A 448 -28.14 1.70 -20.77
C GLY A 448 -28.41 1.82 -19.27
N PRO A 449 -27.38 1.86 -18.41
CA PRO A 449 -27.57 1.90 -16.95
C PRO A 449 -28.13 3.26 -16.46
N PHE A 450 -28.02 4.34 -17.24
CA PHE A 450 -28.56 5.65 -16.86
C PHE A 450 -30.08 5.74 -17.01
N ALA A 451 -30.69 4.79 -17.73
CA ALA A 451 -32.13 4.63 -17.85
C ALA A 451 -32.81 3.98 -16.63
N THR A 452 -32.05 3.33 -15.74
CA THR A 452 -32.55 2.57 -14.59
C THR A 452 -33.31 3.47 -13.58
N PRO A 453 -34.44 3.01 -13.01
CA PRO A 453 -35.25 3.79 -12.07
C PRO A 453 -34.51 4.07 -10.74
N ASP A 454 -35.17 4.87 -9.88
CA ASP A 454 -34.83 5.05 -8.45
C ASP A 454 -33.38 5.47 -8.20
N TYR A 455 -32.93 6.49 -8.95
CA TYR A 455 -31.55 6.95 -9.05
C TYR A 455 -30.56 5.80 -9.18
N ALA A 456 -30.83 4.97 -10.19
CA ALA A 456 -30.04 3.81 -10.56
C ALA A 456 -29.74 2.89 -9.36
N ARG A 457 -30.76 2.68 -8.51
CA ARG A 457 -30.72 1.81 -7.32
C ARG A 457 -29.55 2.12 -6.38
N GLY A 458 -29.19 3.41 -6.26
CA GLY A 458 -28.09 3.91 -5.42
C GLY A 458 -26.73 4.05 -6.10
N SER A 459 -26.59 3.62 -7.36
CA SER A 459 -25.31 3.64 -8.10
C SER A 459 -24.69 5.03 -8.22
N TYR A 460 -25.51 6.07 -8.46
CA TYR A 460 -25.02 7.45 -8.51
C TYR A 460 -24.39 7.88 -7.19
N ALA A 461 -24.95 7.47 -6.04
CA ALA A 461 -24.40 7.81 -4.73
C ALA A 461 -23.03 7.15 -4.52
N SER A 462 -22.90 5.85 -4.80
CA SER A 462 -21.62 5.14 -4.70
C SER A 462 -20.53 5.75 -5.59
N LEU A 463 -20.88 6.14 -6.83
CA LEU A 463 -19.94 6.75 -7.76
C LEU A 463 -19.54 8.18 -7.32
N LEU A 464 -20.49 9.00 -6.87
CA LEU A 464 -20.22 10.36 -6.37
C LEU A 464 -19.39 10.32 -5.07
N THR A 465 -19.59 9.34 -4.20
CA THR A 465 -18.73 9.12 -3.02
C THR A 465 -17.31 8.74 -3.43
N ALA A 466 -17.12 7.97 -4.51
CA ALA A 466 -15.80 7.63 -5.05
C ALA A 466 -15.11 8.80 -5.78
N GLU A 467 -15.86 9.80 -6.26
CA GLU A 467 -15.31 11.04 -6.81
C GLU A 467 -14.74 11.96 -5.72
N LEU A 468 -15.38 12.02 -4.55
CA LEU A 468 -14.97 12.89 -3.45
C LEU A 468 -13.56 12.50 -2.94
N PRO A 469 -12.51 13.33 -3.17
CA PRO A 469 -11.20 13.03 -2.63
C PRO A 469 -11.20 13.29 -1.11
N PRO A 470 -10.43 12.52 -0.32
CA PRO A 470 -10.12 12.90 1.05
C PRO A 470 -9.24 14.18 1.05
N GLU A 471 -9.87 15.29 1.41
CA GLU A 471 -9.35 16.58 1.92
C GLU A 471 -8.28 17.37 1.11
N ASN A 472 -7.59 16.81 0.12
CA ASN A 472 -6.53 17.51 -0.63
C ASN A 472 -7.03 18.25 -1.89
N ARG A 473 -7.96 19.20 -1.73
CA ARG A 473 -8.27 20.25 -2.72
C ARG A 473 -8.06 21.67 -2.18
N THR A 474 -7.02 21.85 -1.37
CA THR A 474 -6.40 23.15 -1.11
C THR A 474 -4.88 22.98 -1.08
N LEU A 475 -4.20 23.34 -2.18
CA LEU A 475 -2.82 23.86 -2.27
C LEU A 475 -2.38 23.94 -3.74
N THR A 476 -2.94 24.93 -4.45
CA THR A 476 -2.37 25.57 -5.65
C THR A 476 -2.71 27.05 -5.57
#